data_AF-F8EZC0-F1
#
_entry.id   AF-F8EZC0-F1
#
_cell.length_a   1.000
_cell.length_b   1.000
_cell.length_c   1.000
_cell.angle_alpha   90.00
_cell.angle_beta   90.00
_cell.angle_gamma   90.00
#
_symmetry.space_group_name_H-M   'P 1'
#
loop_
_entity.id
_entity.type
_entity.pdbx_description
1 polymer ?
#
loop_
_entity_poly.entity_id
_entity_poly.type
_entity_poly.pdbx_seq_one_letter_code
_entity_poly.pdbx_strand_id
1 'polypeptide(L)'
;MPTLQVRDLPQELYNKLDYLAKKEHRSLAQETIVLLKEGVEKRLDNKNRRKKVIESFTGLGINTNNLPTPEELIREDRDSR
;
A
#
# COMPACT_ATOMS: atom_id res chain seq x y z
N MET A 1 31.60 5.31 6.96
CA MET A 1 30.28 5.11 6.31
C MET A 1 29.63 3.88 6.93
N PRO A 2 28.32 3.89 7.23
CA PRO A 2 27.65 2.70 7.73
C PRO A 2 27.71 1.60 6.66
N THR A 3 27.96 0.36 7.07
CA THR A 3 27.99 -0.80 6.18
C THR A 3 26.84 -1.72 6.55
N LEU A 4 26.10 -2.18 5.53
CA LEU A 4 25.05 -3.18 5.69
C LEU A 4 25.53 -4.49 5.08
N GLN A 5 25.55 -5.56 5.88
CA GLN A 5 25.82 -6.91 5.41
C GLN A 5 24.54 -7.73 5.45
N VAL A 6 24.21 -8.38 4.33
CA VAL A 6 23.09 -9.34 4.25
C VAL A 6 23.68 -10.74 4.21
N ARG A 7 23.27 -11.60 5.14
CA ARG A 7 23.69 -13.01 5.19
C ARG A 7 22.63 -13.89 4.53
N ASP A 8 23.06 -15.04 4.02
CA ASP A 8 22.20 -16.09 3.45
C ASP A 8 21.28 -15.56 2.33
N LEU A 9 21.80 -14.67 1.48
CA LEU A 9 21.06 -14.11 0.35
C LEU A 9 20.72 -15.24 -0.64
N PRO A 10 19.43 -15.45 -0.97
CA PRO A 10 19.05 -16.46 -1.94
C PRO A 10 19.74 -16.23 -3.29
N GLN A 11 20.30 -17.29 -3.88
CA GLN A 11 21.05 -17.20 -5.14
C GLN A 11 20.23 -16.57 -6.27
N GLU A 12 18.93 -16.88 -6.33
CA GLU A 12 18.02 -16.30 -7.31
C GLU A 12 17.94 -14.77 -7.17
N LEU A 13 17.91 -14.26 -5.95
CA LEU A 13 17.84 -12.82 -5.68
C LEU A 13 19.16 -12.13 -6.02
N TYR A 14 20.30 -12.75 -5.70
CA TYR A 14 21.61 -12.27 -6.13
C TYR A 14 21.69 -12.15 -7.66
N ASN A 15 21.24 -13.18 -8.38
CA ASN A 15 21.28 -13.17 -9.85
C ASN A 15 20.41 -12.06 -10.44
N LYS A 16 19.24 -11.79 -9.87
CA LYS A 16 18.37 -10.67 -10.28
C LYS A 16 19.05 -9.31 -10.02
N LEU A 17 19.69 -9.14 -8.87
CA LEU A 17 20.44 -7.92 -8.54
C LEU A 17 21.61 -7.70 -9.50
N ASP A 18 22.40 -8.75 -9.79
CA ASP A 18 23.53 -8.68 -10.71
C ASP A 18 23.09 -8.36 -12.14
N TYR A 19 21.98 -8.95 -12.60
CA TYR A 19 21.38 -8.63 -13.89
C TYR A 19 20.97 -7.15 -13.98
N LEU A 20 20.28 -6.61 -12.97
CA LEU A 20 19.89 -5.21 -12.93
C LEU A 20 21.10 -4.28 -12.91
N ALA A 21 22.11 -4.59 -12.09
CA ALA A 21 23.33 -3.81 -12.00
C ALA A 21 24.05 -3.72 -13.36
N LYS A 22 24.16 -4.84 -14.07
CA LYS A 22 24.74 -4.90 -15.42
C LYS A 22 23.92 -4.09 -16.43
N LYS A 23 22.60 -4.23 -16.40
CA LYS A 23 21.68 -3.51 -17.29
C LYS A 23 21.78 -1.99 -17.13
N GLU A 24 21.92 -1.52 -15.89
CA GLU A 24 22.02 -0.10 -15.55
C GLU A 24 23.47 0.42 -15.54
N HIS A 25 24.44 -0.40 -15.96
CA HIS A 25 25.88 -0.09 -15.96
C HIS A 25 26.43 0.38 -14.61
N ARG A 26 25.97 -0.24 -13.52
CA ARG A 26 26.33 0.08 -12.14
C ARG A 26 27.07 -1.08 -11.47
N SER A 27 27.79 -0.78 -10.41
CA SER A 27 28.27 -1.83 -9.51
C SER A 27 27.10 -2.43 -8.73
N LEU A 28 27.26 -3.69 -8.28
CA LEU A 28 26.24 -4.37 -7.47
C LEU A 28 25.88 -3.57 -6.21
N ALA A 29 26.88 -2.94 -5.58
CA ALA A 29 26.67 -2.09 -4.40
C ALA A 29 25.84 -0.84 -4.72
N GLN A 30 26.14 -0.17 -5.84
CA GLN A 30 25.37 1.01 -6.28
C GLN A 30 23.92 0.65 -6.57
N GLU A 31 23.69 -0.43 -7.33
CA GLU A 31 22.33 -0.88 -7.65
C GLU A 31 21.56 -1.30 -6.39
N THR A 32 22.24 -1.98 -5.45
CA THR A 32 21.65 -2.33 -4.15
C THR A 32 21.21 -1.08 -3.37
N ILE A 33 22.01 -0.02 -3.37
CA ILE A 33 21.66 1.25 -2.72
C ILE A 33 20.42 1.89 -3.38
N VAL A 34 20.35 1.89 -4.72
CA VAL A 34 19.21 2.45 -5.46
C VAL A 34 17.92 1.69 -5.11
N LEU A 35 17.94 0.36 -5.22
CA LEU A 35 16.77 -0.47 -4.92
C LEU A 35 16.35 -0.37 -3.45
N LEU A 36 17.30 -0.28 -2.51
CA LEU A 36 17.00 -0.05 -1.10
C LEU A 36 16.33 1.31 -0.89
N LYS A 37 16.83 2.37 -1.53
CA LYS A 37 16.25 3.71 -1.43
C LYS A 37 14.81 3.71 -1.95
N GLU A 38 14.59 3.20 -3.15
CA GLU A 38 13.25 3.13 -3.76
C GLU A 38 12.29 2.28 -2.92
N GLY A 39 12.76 1.15 -2.38
CA GLY A 39 11.96 0.28 -1.52
C GLY A 39 11.55 0.96 -0.20
N VAL A 40 12.46 1.71 0.42
CA VAL A 40 12.19 2.47 1.65
C VAL A 40 11.23 3.61 1.37
N GLU A 41 11.49 4.43 0.35
CA GLU A 41 10.64 5.56 -0.04
C GLU A 41 9.23 5.09 -0.38
N LYS A 42 9.08 4.02 -1.17
CA LYS A 42 7.78 3.44 -1.51
C LYS A 42 7.02 2.94 -0.27
N ARG A 43 7.69 2.38 0.73
CA ARG A 43 7.04 1.96 1.99
C ARG A 43 6.61 3.15 2.84
N LEU A 44 7.45 4.18 2.94
CA LEU A 44 7.14 5.41 3.67
C LEU A 44 6.00 6.19 3.01
N ASP A 45 6.03 6.33 1.69
CA ASP A 45 5.00 7.03 0.93
C ASP A 45 3.65 6.31 1.01
N ASN A 46 3.63 4.97 0.87
CA ASN A 46 2.39 4.21 1.05
C ASN A 46 1.76 4.38 2.44
N LYS A 47 2.58 4.51 3.49
CA LYS A 47 2.10 4.78 4.85
C LYS A 47 1.48 6.17 4.94
N ASN A 48 2.14 7.18 4.37
CA ASN A 48 1.64 8.56 4.34
C ASN A 48 0.39 8.71 3.47
N ARG A 49 0.35 8.06 2.30
CA ARG A 49 -0.81 8.03 1.41
C ARG A 49 -2.00 7.37 2.09
N ARG A 50 -1.79 6.22 2.75
CA ARG A 50 -2.85 5.55 3.52
C ARG A 50 -3.36 6.42 4.67
N LYS A 51 -2.46 7.06 5.40
CA LYS A 51 -2.81 8.01 6.47
C LYS A 51 -3.68 9.15 5.92
N LYS A 52 -3.26 9.79 4.81
CA LYS A 52 -4.05 10.84 4.15
C LYS A 52 -5.43 10.37 3.71
N VAL A 53 -5.55 9.18 3.12
CA VAL A 53 -6.85 8.62 2.70
C VAL A 53 -7.78 8.44 3.90
N ILE A 54 -7.27 7.91 5.02
CA ILE A 54 -8.03 7.75 6.27
C ILE A 54 -8.42 9.12 6.85
N GLU A 55 -7.50 10.08 6.88
CA GLU A 55 -7.78 11.44 7.38
C GLU A 55 -8.79 12.19 6.51
N SER A 56 -8.77 11.97 5.20
CA SER A 56 -9.74 12.54 4.25
C SER A 56 -11.09 11.81 4.22
N PHE A 57 -11.21 10.68 4.92
CA PHE A 57 -12.44 9.90 4.92
C PHE A 57 -13.49 10.57 5.81
N THR A 58 -14.51 11.16 5.20
CA THR A 58 -15.62 11.84 5.89
C THR A 58 -16.82 10.92 6.15
N GLY A 59 -16.62 9.60 6.05
CA GLY A 59 -17.71 8.60 6.09
C GLY A 59 -18.31 8.32 4.71
N LEU A 60 -19.37 7.51 4.66
CA LEU A 60 -20.05 7.15 3.40
C LEU A 60 -20.93 8.29 2.83
N GLY A 61 -21.01 9.43 3.51
CA GLY A 61 -21.90 10.54 3.11
C GLY A 61 -23.39 10.18 3.13
N ILE A 62 -23.76 9.06 3.76
CA ILE A 62 -25.16 8.62 3.86
C ILE A 62 -25.83 9.51 4.90
N ASN A 63 -26.76 10.35 4.44
CA ASN A 63 -27.65 11.07 5.33
C ASN A 63 -28.62 10.08 5.98
N THR A 64 -28.28 9.64 7.19
CA THR A 64 -29.14 8.73 7.98
C THR A 64 -30.37 9.42 8.55
N ASN A 65 -30.42 10.76 8.49
CA ASN A 65 -31.51 11.57 9.04
C ASN A 65 -32.87 11.31 8.39
N ASN A 66 -32.89 10.80 7.16
CA ASN A 66 -34.11 10.56 6.38
C ASN A 66 -34.32 9.08 6.05
N LEU A 67 -33.64 8.19 6.77
CA LEU A 67 -33.89 6.76 6.62
C LEU A 67 -35.23 6.41 7.26
N PRO A 68 -36.05 5.57 6.60
CA PRO A 68 -37.30 5.11 7.15
C PRO A 68 -37.03 4.36 8.46
N THR A 69 -37.95 4.55 9.41
CA THR A 69 -37.95 3.80 10.66
C THR A 69 -38.14 2.31 10.39
N PRO A 70 -37.63 1.41 11.26
CA PRO A 70 -37.85 -0.03 11.10
C PRO A 70 -39.33 -0.40 10.93
N GLU A 71 -40.23 0.33 11.58
CA GLU A 71 -41.68 0.12 11.51
C GLU A 71 -42.27 0.50 10.14
N GLU A 72 -41.76 1.55 9.50
CA GLU A 72 -42.18 1.95 8.14
C GLU A 72 -41.79 0.89 7.11
N LEU A 73 -40.57 0.34 7.22
CA LEU A 73 -40.10 -0.74 6.36
C LEU A 73 -40.95 -2.02 6.50
N ILE A 74 -41.35 -2.37 7.73
CA ILE A 74 -42.21 -3.54 7.98
C ILE A 74 -43.63 -3.32 7.44
N ARG A 75 -44.15 -2.08 7.45
CA ARG A 75 -45.46 -1.76 6.88
C ARG A 75 -45.45 -1.84 5.35
N GLU A 76 -44.45 -1.26 4.69
CA GLU A 76 -44.29 -1.32 3.24
C GLU A 76 -44.27 -2.76 2.72
N ASP A 77 -43.53 -3.65 3.40
CA ASP A 77 -43.41 -5.08 3.03
C ASP A 77 -44.72 -5.86 3.26
N ARG A 78 -45.58 -5.41 4.20
CA ARG A 78 -46.91 -5.98 4.45
C ARG A 78 -47.95 -5.52 3.44
N ASP A 79 -47.92 -4.23 3.08
CA ASP A 79 -48.92 -3.61 2.20
C ASP A 79 -48.64 -3.87 0.70
N SER A 80 -47.42 -4.31 0.35
CA SER A 80 -47.02 -4.67 -1.01
C SER A 80 -47.30 -6.14 -1.40
N ARG A 81 -48.02 -6.90 -0.54
CA ARG A 81 -48.49 -8.27 -0.79
C ARG A 81 -50.00 -8.32 -0.97
#